data_AF-A0A2V8ELK1-F1
#
_entry.id   AF-A0A2V8ELK1-F1
#
_cell.length_a   1.000
_cell.length_b   1.000
_cell.length_c   1.000
_cell.angle_alpha   90.00
_cell.angle_beta   90.00
_cell.angle_gamma   90.00
#
_symmetry.space_group_name_H-M   'P 1'
#
loop_
_entity.id
_entity.type
_entity.pdbx_description
1 polymer ?
#
loop_
_entity_poly.entity_id
_entity_poly.type
_entity_poly.pdbx_seq_one_letter_code
_entity_poly.pdbx_strand_id
1 'polypeptide(L)'
;MIGESTPGRRRTIGVIFGGRSLEHDVSVVSGLQILHAIDPQQFSPLPVYIDQQGRWWVGDDLWQTSSFKGGGPDRARLTEVGPLKEGWPVLLERLRSTRLSRSSTERSGKTAASRVCSK
;
A
#
# COMPACT_ATOMS: atom_id res chain seq x y z
N MET A 1 29.55 -14.85 8.01
CA MET A 1 29.87 -14.34 6.65
C MET A 1 28.58 -14.39 5.84
N ILE A 2 27.94 -13.23 5.62
CA ILE A 2 26.60 -13.16 5.01
C ILE A 2 26.69 -12.82 3.51
N GLY A 3 26.24 -13.78 2.69
CA GLY A 3 25.47 -13.57 1.47
C GLY A 3 26.14 -12.85 0.29
N GLU A 4 26.75 -13.64 -0.59
CA GLU A 4 27.09 -13.26 -1.97
C GLU A 4 25.80 -12.80 -2.70
N SER A 5 25.75 -11.52 -3.11
CA SER A 5 24.69 -11.03 -4.00
C SER A 5 24.94 -11.53 -5.41
N THR A 6 23.97 -12.24 -5.97
CA THR A 6 23.89 -12.48 -7.41
C THR A 6 24.08 -11.16 -8.18
N PRO A 7 25.05 -11.06 -9.10
CA PRO A 7 25.30 -9.85 -9.86
C PRO A 7 24.11 -9.64 -10.82
N GLY A 8 23.33 -8.59 -10.56
CA GLY A 8 22.19 -8.19 -11.41
C GLY A 8 20.91 -7.78 -10.67
N ARG A 9 20.73 -8.14 -9.39
CA ARG A 9 19.53 -7.76 -8.61
C ARG A 9 19.88 -6.76 -7.51
N ARG A 10 19.44 -5.51 -7.66
CA ARG A 10 19.51 -4.50 -6.59
C ARG A 10 18.71 -4.98 -5.37
N ARG A 11 19.29 -4.83 -4.17
CA ARG A 11 18.59 -5.19 -2.92
C ARG A 11 17.48 -4.19 -2.66
N THR A 12 16.30 -4.68 -2.31
CA THR A 12 15.17 -3.82 -1.93
C THR A 12 15.30 -3.39 -0.47
N ILE A 13 15.23 -2.08 -0.23
CA ILE A 13 15.31 -1.51 1.12
C ILE A 13 13.93 -0.95 1.45
N GLY A 14 13.19 -1.63 2.32
CA GLY A 14 11.91 -1.15 2.83
C GLY A 14 12.14 -0.09 3.90
N VAL A 15 11.67 1.13 3.66
CA VAL A 15 11.68 2.21 4.66
C VAL A 15 10.28 2.31 5.25
N ILE A 16 10.15 1.92 6.52
CA ILE A 16 8.90 1.93 7.26
C ILE A 16 8.82 3.20 8.09
N PHE A 17 7.74 3.95 7.98
CA PHE A 17 7.57 5.23 8.68
C PHE A 17 6.10 5.56 8.99
N GLY A 18 5.88 6.55 9.87
CA GLY A 18 4.57 6.95 10.39
C GLY A 18 4.22 6.25 11.69
N GLY A 19 3.06 5.61 11.75
CA GLY A 19 2.59 4.82 12.89
C GLY A 19 1.57 5.54 13.77
N ARG A 20 1.07 4.83 14.79
CA ARG A 20 0.08 5.33 15.75
C ARG A 20 0.78 6.00 16.94
N SER A 21 1.32 7.20 16.73
CA SER A 21 2.05 8.00 17.73
C SER A 21 1.84 9.50 17.51
N LEU A 22 2.11 10.32 18.53
CA LEU A 22 2.22 11.78 18.40
C LEU A 22 3.44 12.20 17.55
N GLU A 23 4.41 11.31 17.40
CA GLU A 23 5.59 11.52 16.55
C GLU A 23 5.34 11.09 15.08
N HIS A 24 4.09 10.83 14.70
CA HIS A 24 3.72 10.39 13.34
C HIS A 24 4.34 11.27 12.26
N ASP A 25 4.12 12.59 12.35
CA ASP A 25 4.58 13.54 11.33
C ASP A 25 6.11 13.63 11.28
N VAL A 26 6.75 13.54 12.45
CA VAL A 26 8.22 13.51 12.57
C VAL A 26 8.79 12.26 11.91
N SER A 27 8.16 11.10 12.14
CA SER A 27 8.52 9.83 11.51
C SER A 27 8.35 9.89 9.99
N VAL A 28 7.26 10.49 9.50
CA VAL A 28 7.00 10.66 8.05
C VAL A 28 8.10 11.49 7.39
N VAL A 29 8.44 12.65 7.95
CA VAL A 29 9.51 13.50 7.41
C VAL A 29 10.85 12.76 7.41
N SER A 30 11.19 12.08 8.50
CA SER A 30 12.44 11.33 8.61
C SER A 30 12.51 10.16 7.61
N GLY A 31 11.42 9.42 7.44
CA GLY A 31 11.33 8.32 6.48
C GLY A 31 11.51 8.78 5.04
N LEU A 32 10.88 9.90 4.67
CA LEU A 32 11.05 10.53 3.36
C LEU A 32 12.50 10.96 3.12
N GLN A 33 13.16 11.58 4.11
CA GLN A 33 14.56 11.96 4.00
C GLN A 33 15.46 10.74 3.77
N ILE A 34 15.22 9.64 4.47
CA ILE A 34 15.95 8.38 4.28
C ILE A 34 15.71 7.83 2.86
N LEU A 35 14.46 7.79 2.40
CA LEU A 35 14.12 7.32 1.05
C LEU A 35 14.87 8.09 -0.04
N HIS A 36 14.95 9.42 0.09
CA HIS A 36 15.65 10.29 -0.86
C HIS A 36 17.18 10.25 -0.73
N ALA A 37 17.70 9.76 0.40
CA ALA A 37 19.14 9.60 0.62
C ALA A 37 19.70 8.25 0.15
N ILE A 38 18.84 7.24 -0.10
CA ILE A 38 19.26 5.93 -0.58
C ILE A 38 19.73 6.04 -2.04
N ASP A 39 20.93 5.52 -2.32
CA ASP A 39 21.47 5.47 -3.68
C ASP A 39 20.67 4.49 -4.56
N PRO A 40 19.92 4.97 -5.56
CA PRO A 40 19.10 4.13 -6.42
C PRO A 40 19.93 3.27 -7.37
N GLN A 41 21.23 3.55 -7.57
CA GLN A 41 22.13 2.70 -8.37
C GLN A 41 22.48 1.41 -7.65
N GLN A 42 22.51 1.43 -6.32
CA GLN A 42 22.87 0.29 -5.46
C GLN A 42 21.63 -0.44 -4.93
N PHE A 43 20.56 0.30 -4.60
CA PHE A 43 19.39 -0.23 -3.91
C PHE A 43 18.08 0.11 -4.63
N SER A 44 17.04 -0.65 -4.31
CA SER A 44 15.66 -0.38 -4.70
C SER A 44 14.86 0.05 -3.45
N PRO A 45 14.82 1.35 -3.11
CA PRO A 45 14.04 1.83 -1.98
C PRO A 45 12.53 1.58 -2.19
N LEU A 46 11.84 1.17 -1.11
CA LEU A 46 10.40 0.93 -1.09
C LEU A 46 9.79 1.67 0.11
N PRO A 47 8.96 2.72 -0.11
CA PRO A 47 8.24 3.37 0.97
C PRO A 47 7.14 2.47 1.53
N VAL A 48 7.09 2.35 2.85
CA VAL A 48 6.05 1.62 3.58
C VAL A 48 5.50 2.53 4.66
N TYR A 49 4.31 3.08 4.42
CA TYR A 49 3.68 4.03 5.33
C TYR A 49 2.69 3.33 6.26
N ILE A 50 2.79 3.61 7.56
CA ILE A 50 1.78 3.19 8.55
C ILE A 50 0.96 4.42 8.94
N ASP A 51 -0.34 4.39 8.70
CA ASP A 51 -1.22 5.50 9.07
C ASP A 51 -1.48 5.56 10.59
N GLN A 52 -2.08 6.65 11.06
CA GLN A 52 -2.43 6.81 12.49
C GLN A 52 -3.47 5.79 12.98
N GLN A 53 -4.15 5.08 12.08
CA GLN A 53 -5.05 3.97 12.42
C GLN A 53 -4.31 2.62 12.47
N GLY A 54 -3.01 2.59 12.16
CA GLY A 54 -2.17 1.39 12.15
C GLY A 54 -2.27 0.56 10.87
N ARG A 55 -2.90 1.07 9.80
CA ARG A 55 -2.95 0.40 8.50
C ARG A 55 -1.70 0.70 7.69
N TRP A 56 -1.27 -0.28 6.91
CA TRP A 56 -0.02 -0.19 6.15
C TRP A 56 -0.33 0.06 4.68
N TRP A 57 0.49 0.91 4.06
CA TRP A 57 0.26 1.41 2.72
C TRP A 57 1.56 1.41 1.93
N VAL A 58 1.45 1.07 0.64
CA VAL A 58 2.51 1.23 -0.36
C VAL A 58 1.96 1.93 -1.60
N GLY A 59 2.79 2.68 -2.30
CA GLY A 59 2.43 3.37 -3.54
C GLY A 59 3.34 4.54 -3.87
N ASP A 60 3.22 5.05 -5.09
CA ASP A 60 4.11 6.10 -5.62
C ASP A 60 3.91 7.45 -4.92
N ASP A 61 2.69 7.75 -4.49
CA ASP A 61 2.36 8.99 -3.79
C ASP A 61 3.12 9.14 -2.46
N LEU A 62 3.63 8.04 -1.89
CA LEU A 62 4.41 8.03 -0.65
C LEU A 62 5.83 8.62 -0.81
N TRP A 63 6.28 8.90 -2.03
CA TRP A 63 7.56 9.56 -2.28
C TRP A 63 7.50 11.08 -2.11
N GLN A 64 6.30 11.66 -2.14
CA GLN A 64 6.10 13.10 -2.18
C GLN A 64 5.70 13.63 -0.80
N THR A 65 6.48 14.56 -0.26
CA THR A 65 6.16 15.24 1.01
C THR A 65 4.81 15.96 0.97
N SER A 66 4.41 16.47 -0.20
CA SER A 66 3.11 17.13 -0.41
C SER A 66 1.93 16.20 -0.16
N SER A 67 2.07 14.89 -0.39
CA SER A 67 1.02 13.91 -0.16
C SER A 67 0.64 13.80 1.32
N PHE A 68 1.50 14.21 2.25
CA PHE A 68 1.24 14.10 3.69
C PHE A 68 0.59 15.34 4.29
N LYS A 69 0.28 16.36 3.48
CA LYS A 69 -0.44 17.55 3.96
C LYS A 69 -1.90 17.22 4.23
N GLY A 70 -2.46 17.78 5.30
CA GLY A 70 -3.91 17.73 5.55
C GLY A 70 -4.47 16.37 6.00
N GLY A 71 -3.67 15.58 6.73
CA GLY A 71 -4.14 14.31 7.33
C GLY A 71 -3.63 13.03 6.65
N GLY A 72 -2.70 13.18 5.71
CA GLY A 72 -2.02 12.05 5.06
C GLY A 72 -2.39 11.88 3.57
N PRO A 73 -1.76 10.90 2.90
CA PRO A 73 -1.94 10.68 1.47
C PRO A 73 -3.33 10.17 1.09
N ASP A 74 -3.73 10.42 -0.16
CA ASP A 74 -4.96 9.89 -0.73
C ASP A 74 -4.91 8.35 -0.79
N ARG A 75 -5.55 7.71 0.18
CA ARG A 75 -5.58 6.24 0.33
C ARG A 75 -6.22 5.53 -0.86
N ALA A 76 -7.04 6.21 -1.67
CA ALA A 76 -7.61 5.62 -2.88
C ALA A 76 -6.55 5.31 -3.96
N ARG A 77 -5.41 6.00 -3.90
CA ARG A 77 -4.25 5.81 -4.80
C ARG A 77 -3.20 4.86 -4.24
N LEU A 78 -3.38 4.43 -2.99
CA LEU A 78 -2.46 3.55 -2.30
C LEU A 78 -2.97 2.12 -2.26
N THR A 79 -2.04 1.18 -2.14
CA THR A 79 -2.36 -0.22 -1.89
C THR A 79 -2.20 -0.50 -0.41
N GLU A 80 -3.28 -0.93 0.23
CA GLU A 80 -3.21 -1.43 1.59
C GLU A 80 -2.47 -2.77 1.61
N VAL A 81 -1.52 -2.89 2.53
CA VAL A 81 -0.72 -4.10 2.74
C VAL A 81 -0.79 -4.51 4.20
N GLY A 82 -0.32 -5.70 4.52
CA GLY A 82 -0.16 -6.13 5.90
C GLY A 82 1.07 -7.02 6.06
N PRO A 83 1.58 -7.17 7.30
CA PRO A 83 2.55 -8.20 7.59
C PRO A 83 1.92 -9.57 7.32
N LEU A 84 2.64 -10.42 6.57
CA LEU A 84 2.23 -11.81 6.38
C LEU A 84 2.12 -12.50 7.74
N LYS A 85 1.01 -13.20 8.00
CA LYS A 85 0.73 -13.84 9.29
C LYS A 85 1.60 -15.08 9.55
N GLU A 86 2.32 -15.59 8.56
CA GLU A 86 3.08 -16.84 8.64
C GLU A 86 4.43 -16.75 7.91
N GLY A 87 5.53 -17.07 8.62
CA GLY A 87 6.87 -17.27 8.08
C GLY A 87 7.77 -16.02 8.07
N TRP A 88 8.94 -16.14 8.69
CA TRP A 88 10.08 -15.28 8.39
C TRP A 88 10.62 -15.64 6.99
N PRO A 89 11.00 -14.68 6.11
CA PRO A 89 11.04 -13.22 6.29
C PRO A 89 9.71 -12.52 5.92
N VAL A 90 9.40 -11.42 6.63
CA VAL A 90 8.17 -10.63 6.47
C VAL A 90 8.04 -10.08 5.05
N LEU A 91 7.12 -10.64 4.28
CA LEU A 91 6.66 -10.11 2.99
C LEU A 91 5.46 -9.19 3.22
N LEU A 92 5.36 -8.12 2.42
CA LEU A 92 4.16 -7.29 2.34
C LEU A 92 3.16 -7.98 1.40
N GLU A 93 2.05 -8.47 1.96
CA GLU A 93 0.97 -9.00 1.14
C GLU A 93 0.01 -7.87 0.77
N ARG A 94 -0.36 -7.81 -0.52
CA ARG A 94 -1.43 -6.92 -0.98
C ARG A 94 -2.76 -7.40 -0.41
N LEU A 95 -3.37 -6.61 0.46
CA LEU A 95 -4.70 -6.90 0.94
C LEU A 95 -5.69 -6.65 -0.19
N ARG A 96 -6.42 -7.69 -0.61
CA ARG A 96 -7.52 -7.52 -1.56
C ARG A 96 -8.60 -6.74 -0.84
N SER A 97 -8.72 -5.45 -1.14
CA SER A 97 -9.89 -4.65 -0.79
C SER A 97 -11.12 -5.39 -1.32
N THR A 98 -11.87 -6.02 -0.43
CA THR A 98 -13.15 -6.62 -0.77
C THR A 98 -14.06 -5.48 -1.15
N ARG A 99 -14.30 -5.34 -2.46
CA ARG A 99 -15.33 -4.46 -3.00
C ARG A 99 -16.66 -4.97 -2.45
N LEU A 100 -17.11 -4.39 -1.34
CA LEU A 100 -18.47 -4.56 -0.83
C LEU A 100 -19.43 -3.91 -1.82
N SER A 101 -19.67 -4.56 -2.96
CA SER A 101 -20.89 -4.32 -3.72
C SER A 101 -22.02 -4.97 -2.94
N ARG A 102 -22.66 -4.21 -2.06
CA ARG A 102 -24.05 -4.49 -1.72
C ARG A 102 -24.90 -3.76 -2.75
N SER A 103 -25.20 -4.48 -3.82
CA SER A 103 -26.35 -4.16 -4.66
C SER A 103 -27.59 -4.16 -3.77
N SER A 104 -28.22 -2.98 -3.69
CA SER A 104 -29.61 -2.84 -3.26
C SER A 104 -30.46 -3.73 -4.16
N THR A 105 -30.93 -4.86 -3.63
CA THR A 105 -31.95 -5.68 -4.29
C THR A 105 -32.92 -6.14 -3.23
N GLU A 106 -33.96 -5.34 -3.01
CA GLU A 106 -35.31 -5.83 -2.72
C GLU A 106 -36.25 -4.62 -2.67
N ARG A 107 -37.10 -4.46 -3.68
CA ARG A 107 -38.43 -5.06 -3.64
C ARG A 107 -39.32 -4.46 -4.73
N SER A 108 -40.09 -5.36 -5.34
CA SER A 108 -41.39 -5.11 -5.97
C SER A 108 -41.42 -4.97 -7.50
N GLY A 109 -41.70 -6.12 -8.13
CA GLY A 109 -42.89 -6.21 -8.97
C GLY A 109 -42.65 -6.42 -10.47
N LYS A 110 -43.16 -7.56 -10.98
CA LYS A 110 -44.00 -7.65 -12.20
C LYS A 110 -43.34 -7.17 -13.51
N THR A 111 -43.12 -7.92 -14.59
CA THR A 111 -43.84 -9.04 -15.21
C THR A 111 -43.01 -9.48 -16.44
N ALA A 112 -43.20 -10.74 -16.84
CA ALA A 112 -42.78 -11.44 -18.05
C ALA A 112 -42.45 -10.64 -19.35
N ALA A 113 -41.44 -11.13 -20.09
CA ALA A 113 -41.40 -11.39 -21.56
C ALA A 113 -39.93 -11.59 -21.98
N SER A 114 -39.46 -12.81 -22.28
CA SER A 114 -39.44 -13.44 -23.62
C SER A 114 -38.42 -12.85 -24.61
N ARG A 115 -37.46 -13.70 -25.01
CA ARG A 115 -36.70 -13.72 -26.30
C ARG A 115 -35.70 -12.55 -26.52
N VAL A 116 -34.53 -12.69 -27.16
CA VAL A 116 -33.96 -13.69 -28.08
C VAL A 116 -32.42 -13.51 -28.08
N CYS A 117 -31.66 -14.59 -28.34
CA CYS A 117 -30.22 -14.57 -28.61
C CYS A 117 -29.98 -14.48 -30.12
N SER A 118 -29.04 -13.62 -30.53
CA SER A 118 -28.74 -13.27 -31.92
C SER A 118 -28.27 -14.44 -32.80
N LYS A 119 -28.79 -14.49 -34.03
CA LYS A 119 -28.01 -14.54 -35.27
C LYS A 119 -28.88 -14.14 -36.46
#